data_AF-A0A2N5XDS8-F1
#
_entry.id   AF-A0A2N5XDS8-F1
#
_cell.length_a   1.000
_cell.length_b   1.000
_cell.length_c   1.000
_cell.angle_alpha   90.00
_cell.angle_beta   90.00
_cell.angle_gamma   90.00
#
_symmetry.space_group_name_H-M   'P 1'
#
loop_
_entity.id
_entity.type
_entity.pdbx_description
1 polymer ?
#
loop_
_entity_poly.entity_id
_entity_poly.type
_entity_poly.pdbx_seq_one_letter_code
_entity_poly.pdbx_strand_id
1 'polypeptide(L)'
;TSAVAVAVAVAALLGALAANRAGREGWAFALSGATVAAAVASLFLALFPDVMPSTTDPAWSLTVTNASSSAYTLELMSWVALVFTPLVVGYQAWTYWVFRKRIGTQHIPEPVRH
;
A
#
# COMPACT_ATOMS: atom_id res chain seq x y z
N THR A 1 -6.43 -16.77 -8.87
CA THR A 1 -6.62 -15.80 -7.76
C THR A 1 -6.10 -14.41 -8.12
N SER A 2 -4.89 -14.27 -8.69
CA SER A 2 -4.36 -12.98 -9.14
C SER A 2 -5.28 -12.18 -10.07
N ALA A 3 -5.99 -12.85 -10.99
CA ALA A 3 -6.98 -12.19 -11.87
C ALA A 3 -8.09 -11.43 -11.12
N VAL A 4 -8.52 -11.93 -9.95
CA VAL A 4 -9.49 -11.25 -9.09
C VAL A 4 -8.88 -9.97 -8.52
N ALA A 5 -7.64 -10.03 -8.04
CA ALA A 5 -6.93 -8.85 -7.54
C ALA A 5 -6.71 -7.80 -8.65
N VAL A 6 -6.41 -8.24 -9.89
CA VAL A 6 -6.33 -7.34 -11.05
C VAL A 6 -7.69 -6.69 -11.34
N ALA A 7 -8.77 -7.47 -11.35
CA ALA A 7 -10.11 -6.92 -11.56
C ALA A 7 -10.49 -5.89 -10.48
N VAL A 8 -10.16 -6.16 -9.21
CA VAL A 8 -10.35 -5.22 -8.11
C VAL A 8 -9.50 -3.95 -8.31
N ALA A 9 -8.24 -4.09 -8.72
CA ALA A 9 -7.37 -2.94 -8.98
C ALA A 9 -7.93 -2.05 -10.10
N VAL A 10 -8.39 -2.64 -11.21
CA VAL A 10 -8.99 -1.91 -12.32
C VAL A 10 -10.29 -1.23 -11.88
N ALA A 11 -11.16 -1.95 -11.15
CA ALA A 11 -12.42 -1.38 -10.64
C ALA A 11 -12.17 -0.22 -9.66
N ALA A 12 -11.19 -0.36 -8.76
CA ALA A 12 -10.78 0.69 -7.84
C ALA A 12 -10.24 1.91 -8.59
N LEU A 13 -9.43 1.72 -9.63
CA LEU A 13 -8.88 2.81 -10.42
C LEU A 13 -9.97 3.58 -11.18
N LEU A 14 -10.88 2.86 -11.83
CA LEU A 14 -12.02 3.47 -12.52
C LEU A 14 -12.92 4.21 -11.53
N GLY A 15 -13.14 3.64 -10.34
CA GLY A 15 -13.83 4.29 -9.23
C GLY A 15 -13.13 5.56 -8.78
N ALA A 16 -11.80 5.56 -8.65
CA ALA A 16 -11.02 6.73 -8.28
C ALA A 16 -11.17 7.86 -9.30
N LEU A 17 -11.11 7.54 -10.59
CA LEU A 17 -11.32 8.49 -11.68
C LEU A 17 -12.74 9.08 -11.68
N ALA A 18 -13.76 8.24 -11.43
CA ALA A 18 -15.14 8.68 -11.32
C ALA A 18 -15.35 9.60 -10.09
N ALA A 19 -14.81 9.21 -8.92
CA ALA A 19 -14.87 10.00 -7.70
C ALA A 19 -14.16 11.36 -7.85
N ASN A 20 -13.02 11.38 -8.54
CA ASN A 20 -12.30 12.61 -8.84
C ASN A 20 -13.11 13.55 -9.74
N ARG A 21 -13.73 13.01 -10.81
CA ARG A 21 -14.64 13.79 -11.68
C ARG A 21 -15.86 14.32 -10.94
N ALA A 22 -16.34 13.60 -9.93
CA ALA A 22 -17.45 14.02 -9.08
C ALA A 22 -17.05 14.99 -7.94
N GLY A 23 -15.79 15.43 -7.85
CA GLY A 23 -15.31 16.31 -6.78
C GLY A 23 -15.23 15.65 -5.39
N ARG A 24 -15.29 14.32 -5.32
CA ARG A 24 -15.22 13.52 -4.07
C ARG A 24 -13.78 13.11 -3.78
N GLU A 25 -12.93 14.10 -3.52
CA GLU A 25 -11.47 13.94 -3.36
C GLU A 25 -11.08 12.85 -2.34
N GLY A 26 -11.77 12.76 -1.20
CA GLY A 26 -11.48 11.72 -0.20
C GLY A 26 -11.72 10.30 -0.70
N TRP A 27 -12.74 10.09 -1.54
CA TRP A 27 -13.01 8.79 -2.16
C TRP A 27 -12.03 8.50 -3.29
N ALA A 28 -11.65 9.51 -4.07
CA ALA A 28 -10.62 9.38 -5.08
C ALA A 28 -9.27 8.94 -4.46
N PHE A 29 -8.91 9.50 -3.31
CA PHE A 29 -7.71 9.11 -2.56
C PHE A 29 -7.79 7.66 -2.05
N ALA A 30 -8.88 7.29 -1.37
CA ALA A 30 -9.06 5.94 -0.85
C ALA A 30 -9.03 4.87 -1.97
N LEU A 31 -9.69 5.14 -3.09
CA LEU A 31 -9.73 4.22 -4.23
C LEU A 31 -8.39 4.15 -4.97
N SER A 32 -7.62 5.24 -5.00
CA SER A 32 -6.23 5.20 -5.48
C SER A 32 -5.35 4.31 -4.59
N GLY A 33 -5.48 4.43 -3.27
CA GLY A 33 -4.79 3.55 -2.32
C GLY A 33 -5.18 2.08 -2.49
N ALA A 34 -6.48 1.81 -2.65
CA ALA A 34 -6.98 0.46 -2.91
C ALA A 34 -6.46 -0.11 -4.24
N THR A 35 -6.33 0.72 -5.27
CA THR A 35 -5.73 0.33 -6.57
C THR A 35 -4.31 -0.16 -6.37
N VAL A 36 -3.48 0.62 -5.65
CA VAL A 36 -2.08 0.26 -5.37
C VAL A 36 -2.01 -1.05 -4.58
N ALA A 37 -2.80 -1.18 -3.52
CA ALA A 37 -2.82 -2.40 -2.70
C ALA A 37 -3.23 -3.64 -3.52
N ALA A 38 -4.28 -3.54 -4.33
CA ALA A 38 -4.75 -4.65 -5.17
C ALA A 38 -3.76 -5.00 -6.29
N ALA A 39 -3.11 -4.00 -6.89
CA ALA A 39 -2.05 -4.23 -7.88
C ALA A 39 -0.87 -4.98 -7.27
N VAL A 40 -0.39 -4.57 -6.09
CA VAL A 40 0.69 -5.27 -5.37
C VAL A 40 0.26 -6.67 -4.96
N ALA A 41 -0.96 -6.85 -4.46
CA ALA A 41 -1.49 -8.17 -4.13
C ALA A 41 -1.56 -9.09 -5.36
N SER A 42 -1.90 -8.56 -6.54
CA SER A 42 -1.97 -9.34 -7.78
C SER A 42 -0.61 -9.92 -8.18
N LEU A 43 0.48 -9.19 -7.94
CA LEU A 43 1.85 -9.65 -8.18
C LEU A 43 2.16 -10.87 -7.32
N PHE A 44 2.00 -10.76 -6.00
CA PHE A 44 2.31 -11.86 -5.09
C PHE A 44 1.37 -13.07 -5.26
N LEU A 45 0.10 -12.84 -5.57
CA LEU A 45 -0.84 -13.93 -5.90
C LEU A 45 -0.52 -14.63 -7.22
N ALA A 46 0.17 -13.97 -8.15
CA ALA A 46 0.61 -14.57 -9.40
C ALA A 46 1.90 -15.40 -9.21
N LEU A 47 2.76 -14.98 -8.29
CA LEU A 47 4.05 -15.62 -8.00
C LEU A 47 3.92 -16.79 -7.03
N PHE A 48 2.96 -16.78 -6.11
CA PHE A 48 2.81 -17.80 -5.07
C PHE A 48 2.74 -19.23 -5.67
N PRO A 49 3.53 -20.20 -5.16
CA PRO A 49 4.32 -20.18 -3.91
C PRO A 49 5.75 -19.64 -4.05
N ASP A 50 6.15 -19.24 -5.24
CA ASP A 50 7.46 -18.65 -5.49
C ASP A 50 7.47 -17.17 -5.07
N VAL A 51 8.64 -16.70 -4.65
CA VAL A 51 8.92 -15.27 -4.42
C VAL A 51 9.88 -14.73 -5.49
N MET A 52 10.75 -15.61 -6.01
CA MET A 52 11.65 -15.29 -7.11
C MET A 52 11.91 -16.57 -7.92
N PRO A 53 11.20 -16.77 -9.05
CA PRO A 53 11.40 -17.93 -9.92
C PRO A 53 12.73 -17.82 -10.64
N SER A 54 13.46 -18.93 -10.71
CA SER A 54 14.71 -19.02 -11.47
C SER A 54 14.41 -19.23 -12.95
N THR A 55 15.15 -18.53 -13.82
CA THR A 55 15.04 -18.68 -15.28
C THR A 55 16.00 -19.71 -15.87
N THR A 56 17.00 -20.16 -15.10
CA THR A 56 18.04 -21.10 -15.54
C THR A 56 17.72 -22.53 -15.15
N ASP A 57 17.22 -22.73 -13.93
CA ASP A 57 16.85 -24.04 -13.40
C ASP A 57 15.73 -23.89 -12.35
N PRO A 58 14.56 -24.52 -12.55
CA PRO A 58 13.43 -24.46 -11.62
C PRO A 58 13.79 -24.85 -10.18
N ALA A 59 14.78 -25.73 -9.98
CA ALA A 59 15.20 -26.19 -8.65
C ALA A 59 15.83 -25.08 -7.78
N TRP A 60 16.25 -23.97 -8.39
CA TRP A 60 16.89 -22.83 -7.73
C TRP A 60 15.89 -21.70 -7.42
N SER A 61 14.59 -21.94 -7.63
CA SER A 61 13.56 -20.96 -7.35
C SER A 61 13.46 -20.70 -5.84
N LEU A 62 13.37 -19.42 -5.48
CA LEU A 62 13.10 -19.02 -4.11
C LEU A 62 11.60 -19.13 -3.85
N THR A 63 11.23 -19.95 -2.88
CA THR A 63 9.86 -20.22 -2.44
C THR A 63 9.66 -19.65 -1.04
N VAL A 64 8.40 -19.49 -0.62
CA VAL A 64 8.09 -19.02 0.75
C VAL A 64 8.74 -19.90 1.82
N THR A 65 8.91 -21.21 1.57
CA THR A 65 9.47 -22.17 2.54
C THR A 65 11.00 -22.16 2.61
N ASN A 66 11.70 -21.89 1.50
CA ASN A 66 13.17 -21.90 1.48
C ASN A 66 13.76 -20.50 1.75
N ALA A 67 13.00 -19.44 1.49
CA ALA A 67 13.44 -18.06 1.68
C ALA A 67 13.00 -17.45 3.02
N SER A 68 12.20 -18.17 3.82
CA SER A 68 11.78 -17.70 5.15
C SER A 68 12.93 -17.76 6.17
N SER A 69 12.94 -16.82 7.12
CA SER A 69 13.81 -16.89 8.30
C SER A 69 13.44 -18.06 9.22
N SER A 70 14.28 -18.30 10.23
CA SER A 70 13.98 -19.30 11.27
C SER A 70 12.66 -19.00 12.00
N ALA A 71 12.01 -20.04 12.51
CA ALA A 71 10.73 -19.91 13.22
C ALA A 71 10.79 -18.90 14.38
N TYR A 72 11.88 -18.92 15.15
CA TYR A 72 12.09 -17.98 16.27
C TYR A 72 12.13 -16.52 15.80
N THR A 73 12.90 -16.22 14.76
CA THR A 73 12.99 -14.84 14.23
C THR A 73 11.67 -14.41 13.62
N LEU A 74 10.98 -15.30 12.91
CA LEU A 74 9.68 -15.01 12.29
C LEU A 74 8.61 -14.71 13.35
N GLU A 75 8.57 -15.50 14.43
CA GLU A 75 7.65 -15.29 15.55
C GLU A 75 7.92 -13.96 16.26
N LEU A 76 9.20 -13.66 16.55
CA LEU A 76 9.58 -12.39 17.16
C LEU A 76 9.18 -11.20 16.29
N MET A 77 9.46 -11.24 14.98
CA MET A 77 9.09 -10.17 14.06
C MET A 77 7.57 -10.05 13.88
N SER A 78 6.82 -11.14 14.04
CA SER A 78 5.35 -11.12 14.02
C SER A 78 4.80 -10.35 15.22
N TRP A 79 5.36 -10.56 16.42
CA TRP A 79 5.02 -9.77 17.62
C TRP A 79 5.38 -8.30 17.46
N VAL A 80 6.55 -8.00 16.90
CA VAL A 80 6.95 -6.62 16.58
C VAL A 80 5.97 -5.99 15.59
N ALA A 81 5.65 -6.67 14.50
CA ALA A 81 4.70 -6.17 13.50
C ALA A 81 3.31 -5.94 14.13
N LEU A 82 2.85 -6.83 15.01
CA LEU A 82 1.57 -6.71 15.69
C LEU A 82 1.47 -5.44 16.56
N VAL A 83 2.56 -5.02 17.19
CA VAL A 83 2.57 -3.84 18.07
C VAL A 83 2.87 -2.55 17.29
N PHE A 84 3.90 -2.56 16.45
CA PHE A 84 4.39 -1.34 15.80
C PHE A 84 3.54 -0.94 14.58
N THR A 85 2.96 -1.89 13.84
CA THR A 85 2.10 -1.56 12.69
C THR A 85 0.88 -0.72 13.09
N PRO A 86 0.06 -1.11 14.10
CA PRO A 86 -1.07 -0.29 14.50
C PRO A 86 -0.64 1.05 15.13
N LEU A 87 0.51 1.08 15.83
CA LEU A 87 1.07 2.32 16.36
C LEU A 87 1.38 3.32 15.23
N VAL A 88 2.08 2.87 14.19
CA VAL A 88 2.43 3.70 13.03
C VAL A 88 1.17 4.17 12.29
N VAL A 89 0.19 3.27 12.07
CA VAL A 89 -1.09 3.64 11.44
C VAL A 89 -1.85 4.66 12.29
N GLY A 90 -1.86 4.49 13.62
CA GLY A 90 -2.48 5.44 14.54
C GLY A 90 -1.84 6.82 14.47
N TYR A 91 -0.51 6.89 14.45
CA TYR A 91 0.22 8.15 14.30
C TYR A 91 -0.03 8.81 12.94
N GLN A 92 -0.03 8.02 11.86
CA GLN A 92 -0.33 8.53 10.53
C GLN A 92 -1.76 9.09 10.47
N ALA A 93 -2.73 8.37 11.04
CA ALA A 93 -4.13 8.81 11.12
C ALA A 93 -4.28 10.09 11.96
N TRP A 94 -3.61 10.17 13.11
CA TRP A 94 -3.58 11.38 13.94
C TRP A 94 -3.00 12.57 13.17
N THR A 95 -1.87 12.38 12.49
CA THR A 95 -1.23 13.42 11.68
C THR A 95 -2.17 13.92 10.57
N TYR A 96 -2.80 13.01 9.84
CA TYR A 96 -3.82 13.36 8.85
C TYR A 96 -5.01 14.11 9.47
N TRP A 97 -5.43 13.73 10.67
CA TRP A 97 -6.51 14.40 11.39
C TRP A 97 -6.12 15.83 11.82
N VAL A 98 -4.89 16.02 12.31
CA VAL A 98 -4.36 17.34 12.68
C VAL A 98 -4.28 18.28 11.46
N PHE A 99 -3.82 17.78 10.32
CA PHE A 99 -3.62 18.57 9.09
C PHE A 99 -4.80 18.54 8.11
N ARG A 100 -6.00 18.11 8.52
CA ARG A 100 -7.16 18.00 7.63
C ARG A 100 -7.70 19.33 7.09
N LYS A 101 -7.26 20.47 7.62
CA LYS A 101 -7.77 21.78 7.22
C LYS A 101 -7.25 22.15 5.83
N ARG A 102 -8.11 22.74 5.00
CA ARG A 102 -7.73 23.20 3.65
C ARG A 102 -6.69 24.31 3.75
N ILE A 103 -5.59 24.16 3.03
CA ILE A 103 -4.60 25.21 2.84
C ILE A 103 -5.11 26.14 1.74
N GLY A 104 -5.19 27.44 2.03
CA GLY A 104 -5.57 28.48 1.08
C GLY A 104 -4.47 29.53 0.93
N THR A 105 -4.49 30.28 -0.17
CA THR A 105 -3.50 31.32 -0.52
C THR A 105 -3.34 32.40 0.56
N GLN A 106 -4.37 32.63 1.37
CA GLN A 106 -4.35 33.51 2.54
C GLN A 106 -3.37 33.10 3.66
N HIS A 107 -2.76 31.91 3.58
CA HIS A 107 -1.73 31.46 4.52
C HIS A 107 -0.30 31.60 3.97
N ILE A 108 -0.13 32.15 2.76
CA ILE A 108 1.18 32.40 2.15
C ILE A 108 1.76 33.67 2.77
N PRO A 109 2.94 33.62 3.43
CA PRO A 109 3.62 34.80 3.94
C PRO A 109 4.02 35.74 2.78
N GLU A 110 3.92 37.05 3.02
CA GLU A 110 4.42 38.06 2.09
C GLU A 110 5.92 37.81 1.80
N PRO A 111 6.36 37.88 0.52
CA PRO A 111 7.75 37.65 0.18
C PRO A 111 8.66 38.67 0.89
N VAL A 112 9.66 38.17 1.62
CA VAL A 112 10.67 38.99 2.29
C VAL A 112 11.42 39.78 1.22
N ARG A 113 11.26 41.10 1.20
CA ARG A 113 12.03 41.98 0.33
C ARG A 113 13.44 42.11 0.91
N HIS A 114 14.43 41.57 0.22
CA HIS A 114 15.83 41.90 0.40
C HIS A 114 16.18 43.19 -0.35
#